data_AF-A0A4S3LI87-F1
#
_entry.id   AF-A0A4S3LI87-F1
#
_cell.length_a   1.000
_cell.length_b   1.000
_cell.length_c   1.000
_cell.angle_alpha   90.00
_cell.angle_beta   90.00
_cell.angle_gamma   90.00
#
_symmetry.space_group_name_H-M   'P 1'
#
loop_
_entity.id
_entity.type
_entity.pdbx_description
1 polymer ?
#
loop_
_entity_poly.entity_id
_entity_poly.type
_entity_poly.pdbx_seq_one_letter_code
_entity_poly.pdbx_strand_id
1 'polypeptide(L)'
;MAKKLPKTDVVVIGLGWAGSIIANELCDEGLNVVAIERGPWRDTARDFNVATVTDELRYNSRQELMLRTRQNTITIRNNPAQTALPMREWGSFHPGNGTGGAGNHWAGITFRFQPDEFRLKSHLTERYGANAIPEELVLQDWGTDWDEMEPHYASFERLAGVSGKASNVKGEHHDGGNPYEGMRSIEYPTRPMDQPYGPTLFAEAARNMGYKAFPVPSSLISEPYTNPLGVKMGPCTYCGFCTNYGCANYSKASAITTVLPALIRKENFEARTNCEVMQVLTDSTGKRATGVIYIDSSGDEWEQPADLVIVSAFTFENVRLMLLSGIGKPYDPVSLSGTTGRNYAYQTANGVQLFFDDKNFNPFIGAGAVGMGIDDFNNDNFDHSGLGFFGGGSIRVTPIGGAPIG
;
A
#
# COMPACT_ATOMS: atom_id res chain seq x y z
N MET A 1 -32.30 7.60 15.58
CA MET A 1 -32.49 6.31 14.89
C MET A 1 -32.07 6.51 13.46
N ALA A 2 -31.17 5.69 12.96
CA ALA A 2 -30.70 5.73 11.59
C ALA A 2 -31.85 5.70 10.56
N LYS A 3 -31.73 6.47 9.49
CA LYS A 3 -32.62 6.41 8.33
C LYS A 3 -32.22 5.19 7.49
N LYS A 4 -33.16 4.25 7.31
CA LYS A 4 -32.89 2.99 6.60
C LYS A 4 -33.05 3.14 5.10
N LEU A 5 -32.01 2.74 4.37
CA LEU A 5 -31.97 2.74 2.91
C LEU A 5 -32.41 1.39 2.33
N PRO A 6 -32.73 1.33 1.02
CA PRO A 6 -32.89 0.06 0.31
C PRO A 6 -31.65 -0.82 0.45
N LYS A 7 -31.87 -2.14 0.53
CA LYS A 7 -30.78 -3.13 0.59
C LYS A 7 -29.98 -3.13 -0.71
N THR A 8 -28.67 -3.33 -0.60
CA THR A 8 -27.75 -3.58 -1.73
C THR A 8 -27.10 -4.97 -1.60
N ASP A 9 -26.43 -5.45 -2.63
CA ASP A 9 -25.73 -6.74 -2.56
C ASP A 9 -24.47 -6.59 -1.70
N VAL A 10 -23.68 -5.54 -1.95
CA VAL A 10 -22.38 -5.34 -1.30
C VAL A 10 -22.19 -3.90 -0.81
N VAL A 11 -21.66 -3.77 0.40
CA VAL A 11 -21.08 -2.51 0.89
C VAL A 11 -19.57 -2.63 0.97
N VAL A 12 -18.86 -1.68 0.37
CA VAL A 12 -17.38 -1.55 0.47
C VAL A 12 -17.04 -0.32 1.30
N ILE A 13 -16.22 -0.48 2.34
CA ILE A 13 -15.83 0.61 3.24
C ILE A 13 -14.43 1.10 2.86
N GLY A 14 -14.36 2.33 2.35
CA GLY A 14 -13.14 2.97 1.86
C GLY A 14 -12.90 2.73 0.37
N LEU A 15 -12.52 3.78 -0.35
CA LEU A 15 -12.22 3.76 -1.80
C LEU A 15 -10.73 3.98 -2.07
N GLY A 16 -9.88 3.28 -1.30
CA GLY A 16 -8.46 3.09 -1.62
C GLY A 16 -8.24 1.97 -2.64
N TRP A 17 -6.98 1.54 -2.82
CA TRP A 17 -6.62 0.44 -3.72
C TRP A 17 -7.49 -0.81 -3.56
N ALA A 18 -7.53 -1.38 -2.35
CA ALA A 18 -8.28 -2.61 -2.08
C ALA A 18 -9.77 -2.43 -2.37
N GLY A 19 -10.40 -1.40 -1.81
CA GLY A 19 -11.83 -1.17 -1.97
C GLY A 19 -12.24 -0.92 -3.42
N SER A 20 -11.47 -0.12 -4.17
CA SER A 20 -11.76 0.14 -5.58
C SER A 20 -11.57 -1.09 -6.47
N ILE A 21 -10.52 -1.89 -6.26
CA ILE A 21 -10.30 -3.13 -7.02
C ILE A 21 -11.44 -4.11 -6.73
N ILE A 22 -11.74 -4.38 -5.46
CA ILE A 22 -12.79 -5.33 -5.08
C ILE A 22 -14.16 -4.86 -5.60
N ALA A 23 -14.48 -3.57 -5.48
CA ALA A 23 -15.73 -3.04 -6.03
C ALA A 23 -15.81 -3.22 -7.55
N ASN A 24 -14.70 -3.03 -8.28
CA ASN A 24 -14.67 -3.24 -9.72
C ASN A 24 -14.98 -4.69 -10.10
N GLU A 25 -14.29 -5.64 -9.48
CA GLU A 25 -14.49 -7.08 -9.74
C GLU A 25 -15.92 -7.51 -9.40
N LEU A 26 -16.46 -7.09 -8.26
CA LEU A 26 -17.82 -7.44 -7.86
C LEU A 26 -18.89 -6.83 -8.77
N CYS A 27 -18.66 -5.63 -9.29
CA CYS A 27 -19.55 -5.06 -10.30
C CYS A 27 -19.45 -5.80 -11.65
N ASP A 28 -18.28 -6.32 -12.03
CA ASP A 28 -18.13 -7.17 -13.23
C ASP A 28 -18.89 -8.50 -13.09
N GLU A 29 -18.99 -9.03 -11.88
CA GLU A 29 -19.84 -10.18 -11.53
C GLU A 29 -21.35 -9.84 -11.44
N GLY A 30 -21.74 -8.60 -11.75
CA GLY A 30 -23.13 -8.17 -11.83
C GLY A 30 -23.77 -7.76 -10.49
N LEU A 31 -23.00 -7.64 -9.41
CA LEU A 31 -23.52 -7.24 -8.10
C LEU A 31 -23.69 -5.72 -8.00
N ASN A 32 -24.70 -5.28 -7.24
CA ASN A 32 -24.87 -3.87 -6.88
C ASN A 32 -23.96 -3.53 -5.70
N VAL A 33 -23.04 -2.58 -5.93
CA VAL A 33 -22.02 -2.20 -4.95
C VAL A 33 -22.21 -0.76 -4.52
N VAL A 34 -22.35 -0.55 -3.21
CA VAL A 34 -22.29 0.79 -2.59
C VAL A 34 -20.97 0.93 -1.85
N ALA A 35 -20.11 1.82 -2.33
CA ALA A 35 -18.87 2.16 -1.66
C ALA A 35 -19.02 3.43 -0.82
N ILE A 36 -18.57 3.38 0.43
CA ILE A 36 -18.66 4.47 1.40
C ILE A 36 -17.25 4.94 1.77
N GLU A 37 -16.94 6.20 1.48
CA GLU A 37 -15.63 6.82 1.71
C GLU A 37 -15.77 8.00 2.68
N ARG A 38 -14.93 8.00 3.73
CA ARG A 38 -14.96 9.04 4.77
C ARG A 38 -14.52 10.41 4.26
N GLY A 39 -13.57 10.43 3.34
CA GLY A 39 -13.02 11.66 2.81
C GLY A 39 -13.70 12.13 1.53
N PRO A 40 -13.19 13.20 0.92
CA PRO A 40 -13.76 13.76 -0.29
C PRO A 40 -13.52 12.87 -1.51
N TRP A 41 -14.40 13.00 -2.52
CA TRP A 41 -14.10 12.55 -3.87
C TRP A 41 -12.91 13.32 -4.43
N ARG A 42 -11.91 12.63 -4.96
CA ARG A 42 -10.76 13.21 -5.67
C ARG A 42 -10.74 12.90 -7.16
N ASP A 43 -10.31 13.91 -7.91
CA ASP A 43 -10.07 13.85 -9.35
C ASP A 43 -8.71 14.48 -9.66
N THR A 44 -7.90 13.83 -10.51
CA THR A 44 -6.55 14.30 -10.83
C THR A 44 -6.55 15.67 -11.50
N ALA A 45 -7.44 15.91 -12.46
CA ALA A 45 -7.46 17.18 -13.20
C ALA A 45 -7.84 18.36 -12.29
N ARG A 46 -8.75 18.14 -11.34
CA ARG A 46 -9.16 19.16 -10.38
C ARG A 46 -8.15 19.34 -9.24
N ASP A 47 -7.83 18.26 -8.55
CA ASP A 47 -7.13 18.30 -7.26
C ASP A 47 -5.61 18.26 -7.40
N PHE A 48 -5.10 17.64 -8.48
CA PHE A 48 -3.67 17.42 -8.72
C PHE A 48 -3.18 18.07 -10.01
N ASN A 49 -3.78 19.18 -10.44
CA ASN A 49 -3.33 19.87 -11.64
C ASN A 49 -1.86 20.33 -11.52
N VAL A 50 -1.19 20.42 -12.67
CA VAL A 50 0.24 20.74 -12.77
C VAL A 50 0.64 22.07 -12.10
N ALA A 51 -0.29 23.03 -12.01
CA ALA A 51 -0.01 24.33 -11.42
C ALA A 51 0.03 24.32 -9.87
N THR A 52 -0.56 23.32 -9.23
CA THR A 52 -0.72 23.28 -7.76
C THR A 52 -0.23 22.00 -7.10
N VAL A 53 0.02 20.93 -7.87
CA VAL A 53 0.42 19.64 -7.31
C VAL A 53 1.77 19.71 -6.60
N THR A 54 2.64 20.66 -6.97
CA THR A 54 3.98 20.85 -6.39
C THR A 54 3.98 21.77 -5.18
N ASP A 55 2.80 22.11 -4.63
CA ASP A 55 2.69 22.92 -3.41
C ASP A 55 3.13 22.10 -2.19
N GLU A 56 4.41 22.24 -1.82
CA GLU A 56 5.05 21.55 -0.71
C GLU A 56 4.39 21.89 0.63
N LEU A 57 4.01 23.15 0.83
CA LEU A 57 3.36 23.57 2.07
C LEU A 57 2.01 22.89 2.24
N ARG A 58 1.23 22.79 1.16
CA ARG A 58 -0.09 22.15 1.14
C ARG A 58 0.00 20.65 1.40
N TYR A 59 0.88 19.96 0.67
CA TYR A 59 0.88 18.50 0.63
C TYR A 59 1.86 17.86 1.60
N ASN A 60 3.08 18.37 1.73
CA ASN A 60 4.09 17.79 2.61
C ASN A 60 3.91 18.29 4.05
N SER A 61 4.01 19.59 4.27
CA SER A 61 3.97 20.15 5.63
C SER A 61 2.56 20.13 6.21
N ARG A 62 1.55 20.48 5.41
CA ARG A 62 0.15 20.46 5.84
C ARG A 62 -0.54 19.14 5.53
N GLN A 63 0.09 18.13 4.94
CA GLN A 63 -0.48 16.77 4.87
C GLN A 63 -1.95 16.70 4.40
N GLU A 64 -2.35 17.47 3.39
CA GLU A 64 -3.76 17.56 2.98
C GLU A 64 -4.35 16.23 2.48
N LEU A 65 -3.50 15.33 1.98
CA LEU A 65 -3.91 14.00 1.52
C LEU A 65 -4.09 13.01 2.66
N MET A 66 -3.65 13.36 3.86
CA MET A 66 -3.70 12.50 5.02
C MET A 66 -4.91 12.85 5.91
N LEU A 67 -5.44 11.83 6.58
CA LEU A 67 -6.48 12.01 7.59
C LEU A 67 -5.90 12.79 8.76
N ARG A 68 -6.53 13.85 9.27
CA ARG A 68 -5.91 14.65 10.35
C ARG A 68 -6.01 13.92 11.70
N THR A 69 -4.96 14.00 12.52
CA THR A 69 -4.96 13.54 13.93
C THR A 69 -6.08 14.16 14.76
N ARG A 70 -6.50 15.40 14.44
CA ARG A 70 -7.65 16.07 15.07
C ARG A 70 -9.00 15.43 14.68
N GLN A 71 -9.11 14.89 13.47
CA GLN A 71 -10.31 14.18 13.01
C GLN A 71 -10.33 12.75 13.55
N ASN A 72 -9.16 12.11 13.58
CA ASN A 72 -9.00 10.75 14.09
C ASN A 72 -7.77 10.66 15.00
N THR A 73 -8.03 10.73 16.31
CA THR A 73 -6.97 10.72 17.32
C THR A 73 -6.60 9.29 17.68
N ILE A 74 -5.36 8.92 17.40
CA ILE A 74 -4.73 7.71 17.93
C ILE A 74 -4.06 8.05 19.26
N THR A 75 -4.11 7.13 20.22
CA THR A 75 -3.34 7.24 21.47
C THR A 75 -2.27 6.17 21.53
N ILE A 76 -1.12 6.50 22.11
CA ILE A 76 0.04 5.60 22.23
C ILE A 76 0.45 5.48 23.70
N ARG A 77 0.85 4.27 24.08
CA ARG A 77 1.59 3.95 25.30
C ARG A 77 2.66 2.91 24.97
N ASN A 78 3.77 2.90 25.71
CA ASN A 78 4.86 1.94 25.50
C ASN A 78 4.59 0.61 26.19
N ASN A 79 3.81 0.61 27.27
CA ASN A 79 3.39 -0.60 27.96
C ASN A 79 1.96 -0.44 28.52
N PRO A 80 1.27 -1.56 28.86
CA PRO A 80 -0.13 -1.51 29.32
C PRO A 80 -0.38 -0.71 30.61
N ALA A 81 0.62 -0.53 31.47
CA ALA A 81 0.48 0.19 32.73
C ALA A 81 0.51 1.73 32.56
N GLN A 82 0.92 2.22 31.38
CA GLN A 82 0.94 3.64 31.07
C GLN A 82 -0.42 4.14 30.57
N THR A 83 -0.77 5.37 30.94
CA THR A 83 -1.85 6.13 30.28
C THR A 83 -1.48 6.34 28.82
N ALA A 84 -2.36 5.93 27.90
CA ALA A 84 -2.16 6.20 26.47
C ALA A 84 -2.37 7.70 26.19
N LEU A 85 -1.40 8.33 25.56
CA LEU A 85 -1.40 9.77 25.26
C LEU A 85 -1.72 10.00 23.78
N PRO A 86 -2.43 11.08 23.43
CA PRO A 86 -2.82 11.36 22.06
C PRO A 86 -1.62 11.72 21.20
N MET A 87 -1.56 11.16 20.00
CA MET A 87 -0.68 11.63 18.93
C MET A 87 -1.25 12.93 18.34
N ARG A 88 -0.41 13.96 18.23
CA ARG A 88 -0.80 15.25 17.67
C ARG A 88 -0.35 15.46 16.24
N GLU A 89 0.70 14.76 15.84
CA GLU A 89 1.23 14.75 14.48
C GLU A 89 1.46 13.31 14.06
N TRP A 90 1.24 13.02 12.78
CA TRP A 90 1.67 11.73 12.24
C TRP A 90 3.19 11.73 12.19
N GLY A 91 3.78 10.69 12.78
CA GLY A 91 5.20 10.40 12.63
C GLY A 91 5.40 9.67 11.30
N SER A 92 5.63 8.36 11.38
CA SER A 92 6.00 7.58 10.19
C SER A 92 4.82 7.16 9.31
N PHE A 93 3.61 6.98 9.87
CA PHE A 93 2.47 6.47 9.13
C PHE A 93 1.53 7.59 8.64
N HIS A 94 1.26 7.63 7.34
CA HIS A 94 0.43 8.65 6.69
C HIS A 94 -0.88 8.05 6.16
N PRO A 95 -1.95 7.98 6.98
CA PRO A 95 -3.23 7.42 6.55
C PRO A 95 -3.88 8.31 5.50
N GLY A 96 -4.24 7.76 4.34
CA GLY A 96 -4.93 8.53 3.30
C GLY A 96 -6.36 8.91 3.68
N ASN A 97 -6.85 10.00 3.10
CA ASN A 97 -8.19 10.52 3.37
C ASN A 97 -8.91 10.82 2.06
N GLY A 98 -10.02 10.18 1.70
CA GLY A 98 -10.74 10.41 0.44
C GLY A 98 -10.39 9.39 -0.65
N THR A 99 -11.09 9.44 -1.78
CA THR A 99 -10.95 8.42 -2.83
C THR A 99 -9.51 8.34 -3.35
N GLY A 100 -9.04 7.12 -3.64
CA GLY A 100 -7.64 6.78 -3.86
C GLY A 100 -6.87 6.39 -2.59
N GLY A 101 -7.32 6.87 -1.43
CA GLY A 101 -6.67 6.60 -0.14
C GLY A 101 -5.17 6.95 -0.16
N ALA A 102 -4.36 6.13 0.52
CA ALA A 102 -2.91 6.32 0.58
C ALA A 102 -2.21 6.12 -0.78
N GLY A 103 -2.88 5.48 -1.75
CA GLY A 103 -2.39 5.35 -3.12
C GLY A 103 -2.27 6.70 -3.84
N ASN A 104 -2.87 7.78 -3.35
CA ASN A 104 -2.65 9.10 -3.95
C ASN A 104 -1.28 9.66 -3.62
N HIS A 105 -0.78 9.43 -2.41
CA HIS A 105 0.42 10.09 -1.87
C HIS A 105 1.58 9.14 -1.58
N TRP A 106 1.44 7.85 -1.89
CA TRP A 106 2.55 6.90 -1.87
C TRP A 106 3.63 7.21 -2.92
N ALA A 107 4.80 6.61 -2.74
CA ALA A 107 5.94 6.70 -3.66
C ALA A 107 5.77 5.83 -4.92
N GLY A 108 4.95 4.78 -4.86
CA GLY A 108 4.74 3.83 -5.95
C GLY A 108 5.80 2.71 -6.02
N ILE A 109 6.45 2.36 -4.90
CA ILE A 109 7.37 1.22 -4.84
C ILE A 109 6.55 -0.07 -4.71
N THR A 110 6.78 -1.04 -5.60
CA THR A 110 5.84 -2.16 -5.80
C THR A 110 6.56 -3.51 -5.87
N PHE A 111 7.13 -3.94 -4.75
CA PHE A 111 7.74 -5.28 -4.62
C PHE A 111 6.69 -6.36 -4.41
N ARG A 112 6.98 -7.59 -4.88
CA ARG A 112 6.28 -8.81 -4.48
C ARG A 112 6.94 -9.40 -3.23
N PHE A 113 6.19 -10.14 -2.41
CA PHE A 113 6.82 -11.02 -1.41
C PHE A 113 7.63 -12.11 -2.11
N GLN A 114 8.63 -12.66 -1.44
CA GLN A 114 9.35 -13.85 -1.90
C GLN A 114 8.53 -15.12 -1.59
N PRO A 115 8.71 -16.22 -2.36
CA PRO A 115 7.95 -17.45 -2.17
C PRO A 115 7.97 -18.01 -0.74
N ASP A 116 9.12 -17.94 -0.07
CA ASP A 116 9.31 -18.49 1.27
C ASP A 116 8.54 -17.72 2.34
N GLU A 117 8.19 -16.45 2.09
CA GLU A 117 7.47 -15.60 3.05
C GLU A 117 6.05 -16.08 3.31
N PHE A 118 5.42 -16.76 2.35
CA PHE A 118 4.10 -17.38 2.53
C PHE A 118 4.14 -18.54 3.53
N ARG A 119 5.33 -19.11 3.74
CA ARG A 119 5.63 -20.27 4.58
C ARG A 119 6.64 -19.94 5.68
N LEU A 120 6.76 -18.66 6.05
CA LEU A 120 7.91 -18.15 6.78
C LEU A 120 8.17 -18.90 8.10
N LYS A 121 7.11 -19.32 8.82
CA LYS A 121 7.28 -20.07 10.08
C LYS A 121 7.91 -21.43 9.80
N SER A 122 7.32 -22.18 8.85
CA SER A 122 7.81 -23.50 8.47
C SER A 122 9.23 -23.40 7.90
N HIS A 123 9.45 -22.48 6.97
CA HIS A 123 10.74 -22.22 6.32
C HIS A 123 11.88 -21.95 7.32
N LEU A 124 11.69 -21.01 8.25
CA LEU A 124 12.71 -20.71 9.26
C LEU A 124 12.92 -21.89 10.23
N THR A 125 11.87 -22.62 10.57
CA THR A 125 11.97 -23.80 11.45
C THR A 125 12.76 -24.94 10.77
N GLU A 126 12.54 -25.18 9.49
CA GLU A 126 13.23 -26.19 8.70
C GLU A 126 14.71 -25.85 8.52
N ARG A 127 15.03 -24.58 8.25
CA ARG A 127 16.40 -24.12 7.97
C ARG A 127 17.26 -23.96 9.23
N TYR A 128 16.70 -23.43 10.31
CA TYR A 128 17.46 -23.03 11.51
C TYR A 128 17.10 -23.82 12.77
N GLY A 129 16.03 -24.62 12.72
CA GLY A 129 15.50 -25.34 13.88
C GLY A 129 14.61 -24.46 14.75
N ALA A 130 13.58 -25.06 15.36
CA ALA A 130 12.60 -24.35 16.20
C ALA A 130 13.24 -23.55 17.35
N ASN A 131 14.35 -24.05 17.91
CA ASN A 131 15.04 -23.41 19.03
C ASN A 131 15.80 -22.13 18.63
N ALA A 132 16.04 -21.89 17.34
CA ALA A 132 16.67 -20.67 16.87
C ALA A 132 15.69 -19.50 16.77
N ILE A 133 14.37 -19.78 16.72
CA ILE A 133 13.31 -18.78 16.61
C ILE A 133 12.98 -18.25 18.02
N PRO A 134 13.15 -16.94 18.29
CA PRO A 134 12.82 -16.37 19.59
C PRO A 134 11.33 -16.52 19.90
N GLU A 135 10.98 -16.83 21.16
CA GLU A 135 9.58 -17.04 21.58
C GLU A 135 8.71 -15.78 21.39
N GLU A 136 9.32 -14.60 21.45
CA GLU A 136 8.67 -13.31 21.21
C GLU A 136 8.29 -13.08 19.74
N LEU A 137 8.91 -13.81 18.80
CA LEU A 137 8.64 -13.68 17.38
C LEU A 137 7.38 -14.47 17.01
N VAL A 138 6.25 -13.79 16.93
CA VAL A 138 4.98 -14.39 16.52
C VAL A 138 4.98 -14.62 15.01
N LEU A 139 5.26 -15.87 14.59
CA LEU A 139 5.22 -16.30 13.20
C LEU A 139 4.00 -17.18 12.88
N GLN A 140 3.51 -17.06 11.66
CA GLN A 140 2.45 -17.89 11.11
C GLN A 140 2.59 -18.00 9.58
N ASP A 141 2.32 -19.18 9.04
CA ASP A 141 2.20 -19.38 7.60
C ASP A 141 0.86 -18.85 7.10
N TRP A 142 0.84 -18.29 5.88
CA TRP A 142 -0.27 -17.48 5.39
C TRP A 142 -1.53 -18.31 5.07
N GLY A 143 -1.39 -19.63 4.93
CA GLY A 143 -2.47 -20.52 4.49
C GLY A 143 -2.72 -20.46 2.97
N THR A 144 -1.80 -19.83 2.24
CA THR A 144 -1.69 -19.76 0.78
C THR A 144 -0.21 -19.93 0.41
N ASP A 145 0.12 -19.93 -0.87
CA ASP A 145 1.50 -20.07 -1.36
C ASP A 145 1.78 -19.16 -2.57
N TRP A 146 3.01 -19.25 -3.09
CA TRP A 146 3.44 -18.48 -4.25
C TRP A 146 2.59 -18.76 -5.49
N ASP A 147 2.22 -20.01 -5.74
CA ASP A 147 1.53 -20.40 -6.97
C ASP A 147 0.09 -19.86 -6.98
N GLU A 148 -0.56 -19.80 -5.82
CA GLU A 148 -1.86 -19.13 -5.67
C GLU A 148 -1.74 -17.60 -5.79
N MET A 149 -0.70 -16.99 -5.22
CA MET A 149 -0.58 -15.52 -5.13
C MET A 149 0.06 -14.84 -6.35
N GLU A 150 0.93 -15.54 -7.10
CA GLU A 150 1.64 -14.99 -8.26
C GLU A 150 0.69 -14.41 -9.33
N PRO A 151 -0.41 -15.10 -9.72
CA PRO A 151 -1.33 -14.57 -10.71
C PRO A 151 -1.99 -13.26 -10.26
N HIS A 152 -2.22 -13.09 -8.96
CA HIS A 152 -2.78 -11.87 -8.39
C HIS A 152 -1.76 -10.72 -8.41
N TYR A 153 -0.49 -11.00 -8.12
CA TYR A 153 0.58 -10.01 -8.30
C TYR A 153 0.71 -9.57 -9.76
N ALA A 154 0.75 -10.51 -10.70
CA ALA A 154 0.82 -10.21 -12.13
C ALA A 154 -0.37 -9.38 -12.60
N SER A 155 -1.56 -9.66 -12.06
CA SER A 155 -2.78 -8.91 -12.39
C SER A 155 -2.75 -7.49 -11.84
N PHE A 156 -2.30 -7.31 -10.60
CA PHE A 156 -2.11 -5.97 -10.02
C PHE A 156 -1.06 -5.16 -10.77
N GLU A 157 0.08 -5.77 -11.12
CA GLU A 157 1.14 -5.08 -11.86
C GLU A 157 0.65 -4.57 -13.22
N ARG A 158 -0.13 -5.38 -13.96
CA ARG A 158 -0.78 -4.95 -15.21
C ARG A 158 -1.83 -3.87 -14.96
N LEU A 159 -2.65 -4.00 -13.93
CA LEU A 159 -3.65 -2.99 -13.58
C LEU A 159 -3.01 -1.62 -13.27
N ALA A 160 -1.90 -1.63 -12.53
CA ALA A 160 -1.17 -0.45 -12.12
C ALA A 160 -0.15 0.03 -13.18
N GLY A 161 0.13 -0.75 -14.22
CA GLY A 161 1.17 -0.44 -15.21
C GLY A 161 2.57 -0.39 -14.61
N VAL A 162 2.95 -1.38 -13.80
CA VAL A 162 4.25 -1.37 -13.11
C VAL A 162 5.42 -1.44 -14.11
N SER A 163 6.37 -0.53 -13.97
CA SER A 163 7.65 -0.52 -14.66
C SER A 163 8.69 -1.31 -13.89
N GLY A 164 9.35 -2.27 -14.55
CA GLY A 164 10.33 -3.13 -13.89
C GLY A 164 11.05 -4.07 -14.86
N LYS A 165 11.92 -4.91 -14.31
CA LYS A 165 12.57 -6.00 -15.04
C LYS A 165 12.54 -7.26 -14.20
N ALA A 166 11.96 -8.32 -14.74
CA ALA A 166 12.00 -9.64 -14.14
C ALA A 166 13.37 -10.30 -14.36
N SER A 167 13.89 -10.99 -13.35
CA SER A 167 15.02 -11.90 -13.44
C SER A 167 14.62 -13.36 -13.53
N ASN A 168 13.35 -13.72 -13.31
CA ASN A 168 12.86 -15.09 -13.44
C ASN A 168 11.46 -15.09 -14.07
N VAL A 169 11.37 -15.46 -15.35
CA VAL A 169 10.10 -15.61 -16.06
C VAL A 169 9.94 -17.06 -16.48
N LYS A 170 8.95 -17.76 -15.92
CA LYS A 170 8.67 -19.18 -16.19
C LYS A 170 9.89 -20.10 -16.00
N GLY A 171 10.76 -19.79 -15.02
CA GLY A 171 11.98 -20.54 -14.72
C GLY A 171 13.18 -20.13 -15.58
N GLU A 172 13.00 -19.25 -16.57
CA GLU A 172 14.11 -18.69 -17.35
C GLU A 172 14.70 -17.49 -16.62
N HIS A 173 15.99 -17.57 -16.31
CA HIS A 173 16.69 -16.52 -15.61
C HIS A 173 17.23 -15.46 -16.57
N HIS A 174 17.03 -14.18 -16.20
CA HIS A 174 17.45 -13.02 -16.98
C HIS A 174 18.25 -12.05 -16.11
N ASP A 175 19.27 -11.44 -16.70
CA ASP A 175 20.03 -10.39 -16.04
C ASP A 175 19.21 -9.09 -15.89
N GLY A 176 19.55 -8.31 -14.86
CA GLY A 176 19.03 -6.96 -14.67
C GLY A 176 17.74 -6.85 -13.85
N GLY A 177 17.11 -7.96 -13.48
CA GLY A 177 16.04 -7.99 -12.47
C GLY A 177 16.55 -8.34 -11.06
N ASN A 178 15.64 -8.47 -10.09
CA ASN A 178 15.99 -8.86 -8.72
C ASN A 178 16.18 -10.39 -8.62
N PRO A 179 17.42 -10.90 -8.52
CA PRO A 179 17.70 -12.34 -8.60
C PRO A 179 17.12 -13.17 -7.44
N TYR A 180 16.60 -12.51 -6.40
CA TYR A 180 15.97 -13.12 -5.24
C TYR A 180 14.44 -13.17 -5.34
N GLU A 181 13.85 -12.71 -6.44
CA GLU A 181 12.40 -12.74 -6.62
C GLU A 181 11.86 -14.14 -6.97
N GLY A 182 10.60 -14.39 -6.64
CA GLY A 182 9.89 -15.59 -7.05
C GLY A 182 9.66 -15.66 -8.56
N MET A 183 9.45 -16.87 -9.08
CA MET A 183 9.17 -17.09 -10.51
C MET A 183 7.92 -16.35 -10.95
N ARG A 184 8.03 -15.54 -12.01
CA ARG A 184 6.90 -14.83 -12.60
C ARG A 184 6.30 -15.62 -13.77
N SER A 185 4.98 -15.56 -13.92
CA SER A 185 4.31 -16.11 -15.11
C SER A 185 4.46 -15.22 -16.34
N ILE A 186 4.76 -13.94 -16.14
CA ILE A 186 4.90 -12.93 -17.19
C ILE A 186 5.87 -11.81 -16.76
N GLU A 187 6.50 -11.16 -17.74
CA GLU A 187 7.31 -9.95 -17.57
C GLU A 187 6.46 -8.76 -17.08
N TYR A 188 7.11 -7.75 -16.50
CA TYR A 188 6.47 -6.47 -16.18
C TYR A 188 5.78 -5.84 -17.40
N PRO A 189 4.66 -5.12 -17.21
CA PRO A 189 3.92 -4.52 -18.34
C PRO A 189 4.68 -3.41 -19.06
N THR A 190 5.65 -2.77 -18.41
CA THR A 190 6.51 -1.74 -19.01
C THR A 190 7.96 -1.89 -18.55
N ARG A 191 8.91 -1.41 -19.35
CA ARG A 191 10.35 -1.47 -19.03
C ARG A 191 10.70 -0.72 -17.74
N PRO A 192 11.87 -0.94 -17.12
CA PRO A 192 12.31 -0.15 -15.97
C PRO A 192 12.34 1.35 -16.28
N MET A 193 12.11 2.15 -15.23
CA MET A 193 12.35 3.59 -15.27
C MET A 193 13.81 3.89 -15.64
N ASP A 194 14.04 4.97 -16.38
CA ASP A 194 15.39 5.46 -16.67
C ASP A 194 16.01 5.97 -15.38
N GLN A 195 17.20 5.47 -15.07
CA GLN A 195 17.85 5.72 -13.80
C GLN A 195 18.63 7.04 -13.84
N PRO A 196 18.38 7.99 -12.92
CA PRO A 196 19.20 9.19 -12.79
C PRO A 196 20.59 8.82 -12.24
N TYR A 197 21.47 9.82 -12.14
CA TYR A 197 22.88 9.62 -11.81
C TYR A 197 23.09 8.91 -10.46
N GLY A 198 22.36 9.29 -9.42
CA GLY A 198 22.52 8.71 -8.07
C GLY A 198 22.29 7.19 -8.01
N PRO A 199 21.13 6.68 -8.42
CA PRO A 199 20.88 5.23 -8.54
C PRO A 199 21.88 4.51 -9.44
N THR A 200 22.30 5.13 -10.54
CA THR A 200 23.30 4.55 -11.45
C THR A 200 24.65 4.36 -10.76
N LEU A 201 25.13 5.39 -10.06
CA LEU A 201 26.37 5.34 -9.27
C LEU A 201 26.29 4.29 -8.15
N PHE A 202 25.15 4.23 -7.45
CA PHE A 202 24.91 3.20 -6.44
C PHE A 202 25.01 1.79 -7.03
N ALA A 203 24.34 1.54 -8.17
CA ALA A 203 24.36 0.24 -8.81
C ALA A 203 25.76 -0.17 -9.29
N GLU A 204 26.56 0.78 -9.80
CA GLU A 204 27.95 0.55 -10.15
C GLU A 204 28.79 0.17 -8.93
N ALA A 205 28.70 0.94 -7.84
CA ALA A 205 29.41 0.66 -6.60
C ALA A 205 29.02 -0.71 -6.02
N ALA A 206 27.72 -1.02 -5.98
CA ALA A 206 27.22 -2.30 -5.50
C ALA A 206 27.76 -3.48 -6.33
N ARG A 207 27.75 -3.36 -7.67
CA ARG A 207 28.31 -4.39 -8.57
C ARG A 207 29.82 -4.56 -8.40
N ASN A 208 30.57 -3.47 -8.21
CA ASN A 208 32.01 -3.52 -7.94
C ASN A 208 32.34 -4.23 -6.62
N MET A 209 31.41 -4.24 -5.66
CA MET A 209 31.50 -5.00 -4.42
C MET A 209 31.00 -6.44 -4.53
N GLY A 210 30.48 -6.85 -5.69
CA GLY A 210 29.93 -8.18 -5.93
C GLY A 210 28.44 -8.35 -5.58
N TYR A 211 27.73 -7.27 -5.24
CA TYR A 211 26.29 -7.30 -4.97
C TYR A 211 25.44 -7.21 -6.24
N LYS A 212 24.20 -7.70 -6.16
CA LYS A 212 23.33 -7.88 -7.31
C LYS A 212 22.35 -6.71 -7.43
N ALA A 213 22.83 -5.59 -7.97
CA ALA A 213 22.03 -4.38 -8.11
C ALA A 213 20.99 -4.45 -9.25
N PHE A 214 19.74 -4.11 -8.92
CA PHE A 214 18.58 -4.17 -9.81
C PHE A 214 17.71 -2.89 -9.70
N PRO A 215 16.90 -2.55 -10.73
CA PRO A 215 16.00 -1.41 -10.70
C PRO A 215 14.80 -1.67 -9.79
N VAL A 216 14.44 -0.69 -8.97
CA VAL A 216 13.26 -0.73 -8.10
C VAL A 216 11.99 -0.85 -8.96
N PRO A 217 11.10 -1.82 -8.70
CA PRO A 217 9.82 -1.90 -9.39
C PRO A 217 8.93 -0.71 -9.04
N SER A 218 8.39 -0.09 -10.07
CA SER A 218 7.81 1.25 -10.02
C SER A 218 6.38 1.27 -10.55
N SER A 219 5.42 1.65 -9.71
CA SER A 219 4.07 2.06 -10.14
C SER A 219 4.04 3.47 -10.74
N LEU A 220 5.17 3.95 -11.26
CA LEU A 220 5.24 5.03 -12.23
C LEU A 220 5.60 4.41 -13.57
N ILE A 221 4.85 4.77 -14.60
CA ILE A 221 4.98 4.20 -15.93
C ILE A 221 6.11 4.85 -16.71
N SER A 222 6.96 4.03 -17.34
CA SER A 222 8.11 4.45 -18.15
C SER A 222 7.75 4.76 -19.61
N GLU A 223 6.64 4.22 -20.13
CA GLU A 223 6.21 4.34 -21.53
C GLU A 223 4.68 4.33 -21.66
N PRO A 224 4.07 4.93 -22.69
CA PRO A 224 2.61 4.93 -22.84
C PRO A 224 1.99 3.53 -22.67
N TYR A 225 1.01 3.40 -21.78
CA TYR A 225 0.40 2.12 -21.44
C TYR A 225 -1.13 2.24 -21.32
N THR A 226 -1.84 1.18 -21.68
CA THR A 226 -3.28 1.04 -21.44
C THR A 226 -3.48 -0.18 -20.57
N ASN A 227 -4.06 0.01 -19.39
CA ASN A 227 -4.26 -1.09 -18.45
C ASN A 227 -5.43 -2.01 -18.88
N PRO A 228 -5.62 -3.17 -18.25
CA PRO A 228 -6.70 -4.10 -18.58
C PRO A 228 -8.12 -3.52 -18.48
N LEU A 229 -8.32 -2.43 -17.73
CA LEU A 229 -9.61 -1.71 -17.64
C LEU A 229 -9.79 -0.64 -18.74
N GLY A 230 -8.88 -0.58 -19.71
CA GLY A 230 -8.92 0.39 -20.81
C GLY A 230 -8.48 1.80 -20.42
N VAL A 231 -7.89 1.98 -19.23
CA VAL A 231 -7.43 3.29 -18.75
C VAL A 231 -6.04 3.58 -19.33
N LYS A 232 -5.92 4.72 -20.01
CA LYS A 232 -4.67 5.18 -20.64
C LYS A 232 -3.82 5.96 -19.66
N MET A 233 -2.52 5.67 -19.65
CA MET A 233 -1.56 6.29 -18.75
C MET A 233 -0.36 6.81 -19.53
N GLY A 234 0.10 8.01 -19.19
CA GLY A 234 1.23 8.68 -19.83
C GLY A 234 2.56 8.38 -19.11
N PRO A 235 3.69 8.37 -19.84
CA PRO A 235 5.01 8.13 -19.24
C PRO A 235 5.36 9.22 -18.22
N CYS A 236 6.11 8.84 -17.18
CA CYS A 236 6.57 9.72 -16.13
C CYS A 236 7.49 10.81 -16.68
N THR A 237 7.31 12.05 -16.19
CA THR A 237 8.12 13.22 -16.55
C THR A 237 9.23 13.52 -15.55
N TYR A 238 9.45 12.67 -14.56
CA TYR A 238 10.48 12.80 -13.53
C TYR A 238 10.44 14.13 -12.75
N CYS A 239 9.23 14.62 -12.42
CA CYS A 239 9.04 15.91 -11.77
C CYS A 239 9.49 15.99 -10.30
N GLY A 240 9.71 14.85 -9.62
CA GLY A 240 10.13 14.83 -8.21
C GLY A 240 9.03 15.09 -7.16
N PHE A 241 7.75 15.09 -7.54
CA PHE A 241 6.63 15.30 -6.60
C PHE A 241 5.72 14.07 -6.56
N CYS A 242 6.22 12.97 -5.97
CA CYS A 242 5.49 11.71 -5.87
C CYS A 242 5.12 11.37 -4.42
N THR A 243 6.10 11.30 -3.53
CA THR A 243 5.87 10.96 -2.12
C THR A 243 5.23 12.16 -1.41
N ASN A 244 4.08 11.94 -0.77
CA ASN A 244 3.21 12.96 -0.17
C ASN A 244 2.38 13.79 -1.16
N TYR A 245 2.54 13.61 -2.47
CA TYR A 245 1.85 14.38 -3.51
C TYR A 245 0.97 13.50 -4.40
N GLY A 246 -0.08 14.08 -4.99
CA GLY A 246 -0.75 13.46 -6.14
C GLY A 246 0.10 13.52 -7.41
N CYS A 247 -0.32 12.83 -8.48
CA CYS A 247 0.38 12.90 -9.76
C CYS A 247 -0.45 13.64 -10.81
N ALA A 248 0.02 14.80 -11.25
CA ALA A 248 -0.64 15.59 -12.29
C ALA A 248 -0.67 14.92 -13.66
N ASN A 249 0.29 14.03 -13.93
CA ASN A 249 0.54 13.47 -15.25
C ASN A 249 -0.14 12.11 -15.47
N TYR A 250 -0.93 11.63 -14.51
CA TYR A 250 -1.55 10.29 -14.54
C TYR A 250 -0.55 9.14 -14.66
N SER A 251 0.75 9.40 -14.47
CA SER A 251 1.83 8.40 -14.61
C SER A 251 2.02 7.54 -13.37
N LYS A 252 1.73 8.10 -12.17
CA LYS A 252 1.77 7.36 -10.92
C LYS A 252 0.43 6.66 -10.73
N ALA A 253 0.47 5.34 -10.60
CA ALA A 253 -0.71 4.55 -10.34
C ALA A 253 -1.31 4.90 -8.97
N SER A 254 -2.62 5.02 -8.94
CA SER A 254 -3.46 5.09 -7.75
C SER A 254 -4.85 4.62 -8.16
N ALA A 255 -5.73 4.29 -7.22
CA ALA A 255 -7.08 3.88 -7.59
C ALA A 255 -7.79 4.95 -8.44
N ILE A 256 -7.53 6.25 -8.20
CA ILE A 256 -8.14 7.34 -8.99
C ILE A 256 -7.59 7.44 -10.42
N THR A 257 -6.37 6.96 -10.69
CA THR A 257 -5.77 6.98 -12.03
C THR A 257 -5.92 5.67 -12.78
N THR A 258 -6.19 4.54 -12.11
CA THR A 258 -6.17 3.21 -12.76
C THR A 258 -7.46 2.41 -12.66
N VAL A 259 -8.30 2.64 -11.64
CA VAL A 259 -9.51 1.83 -11.39
C VAL A 259 -10.78 2.66 -11.46
N LEU A 260 -10.87 3.73 -10.65
CA LEU A 260 -12.06 4.56 -10.56
C LEU A 260 -12.54 5.12 -11.92
N PRO A 261 -11.68 5.52 -12.87
CA PRO A 261 -12.14 6.01 -14.17
C PRO A 261 -13.00 5.02 -14.95
N ALA A 262 -12.78 3.71 -14.74
CA ALA A 262 -13.60 2.63 -15.30
C ALA A 262 -14.78 2.29 -14.39
N LEU A 263 -14.53 2.12 -13.08
CA LEU A 263 -15.53 1.70 -12.09
C LEU A 263 -16.75 2.64 -12.03
N ILE A 264 -16.54 3.97 -12.03
CA ILE A 264 -17.65 4.94 -11.90
C ILE A 264 -18.60 4.96 -13.11
N ARG A 265 -18.23 4.30 -14.20
CA ARG A 265 -19.07 4.21 -15.41
C ARG A 265 -20.03 3.03 -15.36
N LYS A 266 -19.89 2.14 -14.37
CA LYS A 266 -20.74 0.96 -14.22
C LYS A 266 -22.08 1.37 -13.59
N GLU A 267 -23.18 0.91 -14.17
CA GLU A 267 -24.54 1.27 -13.73
C GLU A 267 -24.89 0.69 -12.35
N ASN A 268 -24.22 -0.40 -11.95
CA ASN A 268 -24.39 -1.09 -10.67
C ASN A 268 -23.39 -0.66 -9.59
N PHE A 269 -22.75 0.49 -9.75
CA PHE A 269 -21.83 1.06 -8.76
C PHE A 269 -22.30 2.42 -8.25
N GLU A 270 -22.30 2.59 -6.93
CA GLU A 270 -22.55 3.86 -6.26
C GLU A 270 -21.40 4.20 -5.30
N ALA A 271 -20.91 5.44 -5.35
CA ALA A 271 -19.94 5.95 -4.38
C ALA A 271 -20.54 7.08 -3.53
N ARG A 272 -20.44 6.96 -2.21
CA ARG A 272 -20.84 7.98 -1.24
C ARG A 272 -19.59 8.48 -0.51
N THR A 273 -19.24 9.74 -0.75
CA THR A 273 -18.06 10.38 -0.15
C THR A 273 -18.46 11.30 0.99
N ASN A 274 -17.49 11.69 1.84
CA ASN A 274 -17.74 12.42 3.08
C ASN A 274 -18.73 11.69 3.99
N CYS A 275 -18.64 10.36 4.03
CA CYS A 275 -19.50 9.47 4.81
C CYS A 275 -18.63 8.55 5.67
N GLU A 276 -18.74 8.65 7.00
CA GLU A 276 -17.96 7.81 7.91
C GLU A 276 -18.79 6.63 8.40
N VAL A 277 -18.33 5.41 8.11
CA VAL A 277 -18.93 4.20 8.67
C VAL A 277 -18.56 4.08 10.13
N MET A 278 -19.58 4.00 10.99
CA MET A 278 -19.45 3.97 12.44
C MET A 278 -19.54 2.56 12.99
N GLN A 279 -20.29 1.67 12.33
CA GLN A 279 -20.54 0.32 12.81
C GLN A 279 -20.87 -0.63 11.65
N VAL A 280 -20.32 -1.84 11.69
CA VAL A 280 -20.80 -2.98 10.92
C VAL A 280 -21.90 -3.67 11.72
N LEU A 281 -23.07 -3.84 11.12
CA LEU A 281 -24.20 -4.52 11.73
C LEU A 281 -24.08 -6.03 11.52
N THR A 282 -24.48 -6.80 12.53
CA THR A 282 -24.58 -8.26 12.45
C THR A 282 -25.99 -8.73 12.75
N ASP A 283 -26.29 -9.96 12.36
CA ASP A 283 -27.51 -10.64 12.81
C ASP A 283 -27.49 -10.91 14.33
N SER A 284 -28.58 -11.45 14.85
CA SER A 284 -28.74 -11.77 16.27
C SER A 284 -27.75 -12.83 16.78
N THR A 285 -27.11 -13.58 15.89
CA THR A 285 -26.09 -14.58 16.26
C THR A 285 -24.69 -13.97 16.34
N GLY A 286 -24.50 -12.77 15.78
CA GLY A 286 -23.19 -12.12 15.65
C GLY A 286 -22.28 -12.75 14.60
N LYS A 287 -22.77 -13.71 13.80
CA LYS A 287 -21.94 -14.48 12.85
C LYS A 287 -22.04 -13.99 11.41
N ARG A 288 -23.08 -13.24 11.06
CA ARG A 288 -23.29 -12.71 9.71
C ARG A 288 -23.44 -11.21 9.74
N ALA A 289 -22.66 -10.50 8.92
CA ALA A 289 -22.85 -9.08 8.68
C ALA A 289 -24.15 -8.83 7.89
N THR A 290 -24.89 -7.77 8.23
CA THR A 290 -26.21 -7.45 7.64
C THR A 290 -26.27 -6.05 7.04
N GLY A 291 -25.20 -5.27 7.18
CA GLY A 291 -25.11 -3.91 6.67
C GLY A 291 -24.17 -3.05 7.50
N VAL A 292 -24.31 -1.74 7.35
CA VAL A 292 -23.51 -0.76 8.11
C VAL A 292 -24.37 0.41 8.57
N ILE A 293 -23.93 1.05 9.65
CA ILE A 293 -24.37 2.39 10.05
C ILE A 293 -23.27 3.38 9.66
N TYR A 294 -23.64 4.47 8.99
CA TYR A 294 -22.72 5.56 8.66
C TYR A 294 -23.35 6.93 8.92
N ILE A 295 -22.49 7.93 9.07
CA ILE A 295 -22.88 9.34 9.23
C ILE A 295 -22.43 10.11 7.99
N ASP A 296 -23.30 10.96 7.44
CA ASP A 296 -22.97 11.83 6.31
C ASP A 296 -22.49 13.23 6.75
N SER A 297 -22.16 14.08 5.79
CA SER A 297 -21.69 15.45 6.03
C SER A 297 -22.74 16.39 6.64
N SER A 298 -24.02 16.02 6.61
CA SER A 298 -25.12 16.75 7.27
C SER A 298 -25.28 16.35 8.74
N GLY A 299 -24.55 15.31 9.18
CA GLY A 299 -24.70 14.72 10.51
C GLY A 299 -25.88 13.74 10.63
N ASP A 300 -26.50 13.37 9.51
CA ASP A 300 -27.55 12.37 9.50
C ASP A 300 -26.96 10.96 9.59
N GLU A 301 -27.60 10.11 10.40
CA GLU A 301 -27.24 8.70 10.55
C GLU A 301 -28.07 7.84 9.58
N TRP A 302 -27.41 6.94 8.88
CA TRP A 302 -28.00 6.09 7.85
C TRP A 302 -27.68 4.61 8.10
N GLU A 303 -28.65 3.75 7.82
CA GLU A 303 -28.46 2.29 7.74
C GLU A 303 -28.45 1.88 6.27
N GLN A 304 -27.36 1.25 5.82
CA GLN A 304 -27.27 0.61 4.52
C GLN A 304 -27.24 -0.92 4.71
N PRO A 305 -28.37 -1.63 4.56
CA PRO A 305 -28.39 -3.08 4.57
C PRO A 305 -27.61 -3.67 3.39
N ALA A 306 -26.90 -4.78 3.61
CA ALA A 306 -26.10 -5.46 2.60
C ALA A 306 -26.01 -6.98 2.86
N ASP A 307 -25.78 -7.78 1.81
CA ASP A 307 -25.47 -9.21 1.95
C ASP A 307 -24.00 -9.48 2.26
N LEU A 308 -23.11 -8.61 1.77
CA LEU A 308 -21.68 -8.64 2.03
C LEU A 308 -21.18 -7.26 2.47
N VAL A 309 -20.29 -7.23 3.47
CA VAL A 309 -19.61 -6.01 3.92
C VAL A 309 -18.10 -6.23 3.82
N ILE A 310 -17.42 -5.36 3.07
CA ILE A 310 -15.97 -5.40 2.86
C ILE A 310 -15.32 -4.23 3.60
N VAL A 311 -14.42 -4.53 4.53
CA VAL A 311 -13.71 -3.53 5.35
C VAL A 311 -12.34 -3.25 4.75
N SER A 312 -12.21 -2.14 4.01
CA SER A 312 -10.97 -1.72 3.33
C SER A 312 -10.53 -0.30 3.73
N ALA A 313 -10.68 0.03 5.02
CA ALA A 313 -10.55 1.39 5.56
C ALA A 313 -9.13 1.79 6.01
N PHE A 314 -8.10 0.97 5.77
CA PHE A 314 -6.72 1.03 6.34
C PHE A 314 -6.55 0.26 7.65
N THR A 315 -5.35 -0.26 7.94
CA THR A 315 -5.11 -1.22 9.04
C THR A 315 -5.65 -0.75 10.40
N PHE A 316 -5.40 0.50 10.79
CA PHE A 316 -5.88 1.03 12.07
C PHE A 316 -7.40 1.18 12.12
N GLU A 317 -8.00 1.64 11.02
CA GLU A 317 -9.45 1.86 10.95
C GLU A 317 -10.22 0.57 10.78
N ASN A 318 -9.64 -0.43 10.11
CA ASN A 318 -10.17 -1.78 10.07
C ASN A 318 -10.25 -2.34 11.49
N VAL A 319 -9.15 -2.29 12.25
CA VAL A 319 -9.14 -2.78 13.64
C VAL A 319 -10.11 -1.99 14.51
N ARG A 320 -10.07 -0.65 14.44
CA ARG A 320 -10.96 0.23 15.21
C ARG A 320 -12.42 -0.06 14.91
N LEU A 321 -12.82 -0.13 13.64
CA LEU A 321 -14.21 -0.39 13.24
C LEU A 321 -14.66 -1.77 13.68
N MET A 322 -13.83 -2.79 13.53
CA MET A 322 -14.14 -4.16 13.97
C MET A 322 -14.36 -4.20 15.49
N LEU A 323 -13.50 -3.55 16.28
CA LEU A 323 -13.65 -3.45 17.73
C LEU A 323 -14.92 -2.69 18.15
N LEU A 324 -15.21 -1.54 17.52
CA LEU A 324 -16.43 -0.76 17.76
C LEU A 324 -17.70 -1.53 17.38
N SER A 325 -17.60 -2.40 16.38
CA SER A 325 -18.70 -3.25 15.91
C SER A 325 -18.85 -4.54 16.72
N GLY A 326 -17.97 -4.82 17.69
CA GLY A 326 -17.98 -6.05 18.47
C GLY A 326 -17.60 -7.30 17.67
N ILE A 327 -16.87 -7.15 16.55
CA ILE A 327 -16.50 -8.25 15.66
C ILE A 327 -15.08 -8.74 15.97
N GLY A 328 -14.99 -10.04 16.26
CA GLY A 328 -13.74 -10.71 16.63
C GLY A 328 -13.36 -10.49 18.10
N LYS A 329 -12.40 -11.29 18.59
CA LYS A 329 -11.90 -11.18 19.96
C LYS A 329 -10.77 -10.14 20.00
N PRO A 330 -10.92 -9.03 20.76
CA PRO A 330 -9.85 -8.06 20.95
C PRO A 330 -8.58 -8.73 21.47
N TYR A 331 -7.43 -8.32 20.95
CA TYR A 331 -6.15 -8.82 21.41
C TYR A 331 -5.83 -8.35 22.84
N ASP A 332 -5.50 -9.31 23.71
CA ASP A 332 -5.01 -9.06 25.06
C ASP A 332 -3.50 -9.39 25.13
N PRO A 333 -2.64 -8.38 25.35
CA PRO A 333 -1.20 -8.57 25.41
C PRO A 333 -0.72 -9.29 26.68
N VAL A 334 -1.56 -9.48 27.71
CA VAL A 334 -1.19 -10.22 28.93
C VAL A 334 -1.43 -11.72 28.73
N SER A 335 -2.63 -12.11 28.30
CA SER A 335 -2.95 -13.51 28.02
C SER A 335 -2.49 -14.00 26.64
N LEU A 336 -1.99 -13.08 25.79
CA LEU A 336 -1.60 -13.34 24.39
C LEU A 336 -2.74 -13.97 23.56
N SER A 337 -3.99 -13.61 23.89
CA SER A 337 -5.19 -14.19 23.30
C SER A 337 -6.01 -13.16 22.52
N GLY A 338 -6.82 -13.62 21.56
CA GLY A 338 -7.51 -12.74 20.62
C GLY A 338 -6.69 -12.43 19.38
N THR A 339 -7.36 -11.91 18.36
CA THR A 339 -6.78 -11.69 17.01
C THR A 339 -7.01 -10.28 16.50
N THR A 340 -8.12 -9.64 16.88
CA THR A 340 -8.42 -8.27 16.44
C THR A 340 -7.44 -7.28 17.08
N GLY A 341 -6.59 -6.67 16.25
CA GLY A 341 -5.55 -5.72 16.69
C GLY A 341 -4.21 -6.36 17.08
N ARG A 342 -4.04 -7.66 16.87
CA ARG A 342 -2.77 -8.37 17.07
C ARG A 342 -1.82 -8.17 15.87
N ASN A 343 -0.50 -8.36 16.08
CA ASN A 343 0.52 -8.46 15.03
C ASN A 343 0.61 -7.23 14.12
N TYR A 344 0.44 -6.03 14.67
CA TYR A 344 0.80 -4.81 13.95
C TYR A 344 2.30 -4.83 13.62
N ALA A 345 2.62 -4.81 12.33
CA ALA A 345 3.97 -4.71 11.83
C ALA A 345 4.14 -3.38 11.08
N TYR A 346 5.34 -2.81 11.18
CA TYR A 346 5.68 -1.57 10.51
C TYR A 346 7.13 -1.63 10.01
N GLN A 347 7.36 -1.10 8.81
CA GLN A 347 8.70 -1.04 8.22
C GLN A 347 9.45 0.16 8.78
N THR A 348 10.57 -0.09 9.45
CA THR A 348 11.49 0.97 9.86
C THR A 348 12.50 1.24 8.75
N ALA A 349 12.71 2.51 8.40
CA ALA A 349 13.72 2.91 7.43
C ALA A 349 14.86 3.63 8.14
N ASN A 350 16.09 3.29 7.75
CA ASN A 350 17.30 4.02 8.12
C ASN A 350 17.91 4.63 6.86
N GLY A 351 18.48 5.83 6.98
CA GLY A 351 19.08 6.56 5.86
C GLY A 351 20.51 6.95 6.16
N VAL A 352 21.35 6.90 5.13
CA VAL A 352 22.69 7.49 5.13
C VAL A 352 22.73 8.53 4.03
N GLN A 353 23.16 9.75 4.36
CA GLN A 353 23.38 10.81 3.37
C GLN A 353 24.86 10.92 3.06
N LEU A 354 25.19 10.96 1.77
CA LEU A 354 26.56 11.09 1.28
C LEU A 354 26.71 12.42 0.54
N PHE A 355 27.87 13.06 0.70
CA PHE A 355 28.23 14.31 0.04
C PHE A 355 29.46 14.09 -0.84
N PHE A 356 29.48 14.71 -2.01
CA PHE A 356 30.54 14.54 -3.00
C PHE A 356 30.88 15.91 -3.59
N ASP A 357 32.16 16.29 -3.58
CA ASP A 357 32.62 17.60 -4.06
C ASP A 357 32.61 17.71 -5.59
N ASP A 358 32.75 16.58 -6.29
CA ASP A 358 32.97 16.47 -7.73
C ASP A 358 31.76 15.91 -8.51
N LYS A 359 30.61 15.75 -7.84
CA LYS A 359 29.41 15.12 -8.43
C LYS A 359 28.19 16.02 -8.34
N ASN A 360 27.46 16.13 -9.45
CA ASN A 360 26.17 16.79 -9.50
C ASN A 360 25.05 15.77 -9.71
N PHE A 361 24.19 15.62 -8.69
CA PHE A 361 23.09 14.64 -8.70
C PHE A 361 21.81 15.16 -9.36
N ASN A 362 21.70 16.46 -9.67
CA ASN A 362 20.52 17.08 -10.27
C ASN A 362 19.20 16.64 -9.59
N PRO A 363 19.01 16.92 -8.28
CA PRO A 363 17.91 16.34 -7.51
C PRO A 363 16.51 16.78 -7.98
N PHE A 364 16.42 17.81 -8.84
CA PHE A 364 15.18 18.21 -9.50
C PHE A 364 14.65 17.17 -10.52
N ILE A 365 15.46 16.16 -10.90
CA ILE A 365 15.04 15.01 -11.69
C ILE A 365 14.79 13.84 -10.74
N GLY A 366 13.52 13.49 -10.51
CA GLY A 366 13.17 12.48 -9.52
C GLY A 366 11.79 11.87 -9.70
N ALA A 367 11.57 10.76 -9.03
CA ALA A 367 10.30 10.04 -9.00
C ALA A 367 10.22 9.19 -7.73
N GLY A 368 9.01 8.91 -7.24
CA GLY A 368 8.85 8.21 -5.96
C GLY A 368 9.48 6.81 -5.95
N ALA A 369 9.37 6.07 -7.05
CA ALA A 369 9.91 4.72 -7.19
C ALA A 369 10.95 4.60 -8.32
N VAL A 370 11.63 5.69 -8.68
CA VAL A 370 12.86 5.57 -9.48
C VAL A 370 14.02 5.27 -8.55
N GLY A 371 14.78 4.23 -8.84
CA GLY A 371 15.94 3.88 -8.06
C GLY A 371 16.53 2.51 -8.38
N MET A 372 17.66 2.25 -7.75
CA MET A 372 18.36 0.97 -7.78
C MET A 372 18.49 0.46 -6.35
N GLY A 373 18.39 -0.86 -6.17
CA GLY A 373 18.50 -1.52 -4.89
C GLY A 373 19.29 -2.81 -4.95
N ILE A 374 19.62 -3.33 -3.77
CA ILE A 374 20.14 -4.68 -3.54
C ILE A 374 19.29 -5.35 -2.45
N ASP A 375 19.10 -6.66 -2.59
CA ASP A 375 18.35 -7.48 -1.64
C ASP A 375 19.24 -8.56 -1.00
N ASP A 376 20.55 -8.52 -1.21
CA ASP A 376 21.51 -9.46 -0.63
C ASP A 376 21.45 -9.53 0.92
N PHE A 377 20.92 -8.50 1.58
CA PHE A 377 20.72 -8.41 3.03
C PHE A 377 19.25 -8.41 3.46
N ASN A 378 18.34 -8.83 2.57
CA ASN A 378 16.91 -8.81 2.79
C ASN A 378 16.36 -10.24 2.95
N ASN A 379 15.23 -10.38 3.65
CA ASN A 379 14.55 -11.66 3.88
C ASN A 379 15.53 -12.77 4.30
N ASP A 380 15.44 -13.97 3.70
CA ASP A 380 16.33 -15.09 3.99
C ASP A 380 17.39 -15.31 2.89
N ASN A 381 17.75 -14.23 2.17
CA ASN A 381 18.71 -14.23 1.06
C ASN A 381 20.17 -14.47 1.51
N PHE A 382 20.43 -14.47 2.82
CA PHE A 382 21.71 -14.79 3.45
C PHE A 382 21.48 -15.69 4.68
N ASP A 383 22.56 -16.28 5.20
CA ASP A 383 22.48 -17.19 6.36
C ASP A 383 22.36 -16.42 7.67
N HIS A 384 21.32 -16.74 8.45
CA HIS A 384 21.03 -16.12 9.75
C HIS A 384 21.67 -16.83 10.94
N SER A 385 22.38 -17.94 10.72
CA SER A 385 22.99 -18.75 11.79
C SER A 385 23.89 -17.91 12.70
N GLY A 386 23.51 -17.81 13.98
CA GLY A 386 24.28 -17.09 15.00
C GLY A 386 24.13 -15.56 14.98
N LEU A 387 23.28 -14.99 14.11
CA LEU A 387 23.08 -13.53 14.03
C LEU A 387 22.09 -12.97 15.06
N GLY A 388 21.24 -13.83 15.65
CA GLY A 388 20.24 -13.43 16.64
C GLY A 388 19.03 -12.71 16.09
N PHE A 389 18.83 -12.71 14.76
CA PHE A 389 17.64 -12.19 14.10
C PHE A 389 17.35 -12.98 12.81
N PHE A 390 16.14 -12.82 12.27
CA PHE A 390 15.73 -13.33 10.95
C PHE A 390 15.21 -12.19 10.08
N GLY A 391 15.39 -12.32 8.76
CA GLY A 391 14.98 -11.31 7.79
C GLY A 391 16.11 -10.32 7.49
N GLY A 392 15.81 -9.04 7.44
CA GLY A 392 16.85 -8.04 7.19
C GLY A 392 16.26 -6.78 6.58
N GLY A 393 16.96 -6.21 5.62
CA GLY A 393 16.49 -5.02 4.91
C GLY A 393 17.04 -4.89 3.51
N SER A 394 16.18 -4.41 2.61
CA SER A 394 16.61 -3.93 1.29
C SER A 394 17.41 -2.64 1.42
N ILE A 395 18.51 -2.51 0.69
CA ILE A 395 19.28 -1.26 0.60
C ILE A 395 19.03 -0.65 -0.78
N ARG A 396 18.64 0.62 -0.83
CA ARG A 396 18.28 1.29 -2.10
C ARG A 396 18.58 2.78 -2.09
N VAL A 397 18.81 3.31 -3.27
CA VAL A 397 18.89 4.74 -3.54
C VAL A 397 17.74 5.12 -4.46
N THR A 398 16.82 5.93 -3.95
CA THR A 398 15.62 6.39 -4.67
C THR A 398 15.51 7.92 -4.55
N PRO A 399 15.90 8.71 -5.56
CA PRO A 399 15.76 10.16 -5.51
C PRO A 399 14.28 10.54 -5.67
N ILE A 400 13.67 10.87 -4.54
CA ILE A 400 12.26 11.25 -4.45
C ILE A 400 12.01 12.64 -5.07
N GLY A 401 13.06 13.45 -5.26
CA GLY A 401 13.02 14.82 -5.76
C GLY A 401 13.80 15.77 -4.85
N GLY A 402 14.18 16.94 -5.34
CA GLY A 402 14.89 18.01 -4.62
C GLY A 402 13.98 19.18 -4.32
N ALA A 403 12.93 18.94 -3.54
CA ALA A 403 11.91 19.93 -3.23
C ALA A 403 12.52 21.08 -2.38
N PRO A 404 12.33 22.37 -2.76
CA PRO A 404 12.95 23.51 -2.08
C PRO A 404 12.69 23.68 -0.58
N ILE A 405 11.51 23.29 -0.08
CA ILE A 405 11.09 23.51 1.31
C ILE A 405 11.43 22.31 2.21
N GLY A 406 11.53 21.12 1.62
CA GLY A 406 11.83 19.87 2.33
C GLY A 406 10.59 19.03 2.56
#